data_AF-A0A510I4I8-F1
#
_entry.id   AF-A0A510I4I8-F1
#
_cell.length_a   1.000
_cell.length_b   1.000
_cell.length_c   1.000
_cell.angle_alpha   90.00
_cell.angle_beta   90.00
_cell.angle_gamma   90.00
#
_symmetry.space_group_name_H-M   'P 1'
#
loop_
_entity.id
_entity.type
_entity.pdbx_description
1 polymer ?
#
loop_
_entity_poly.entity_id
_entity_poly.type
_entity_poly.pdbx_seq_one_letter_code
_entity_poly.pdbx_strand_id
1 'polypeptide(L)'
;MKKLIFTLLFVCQSVVANPTVFGLTIGETTVEQLKSKYNVSHQGINKYSQGDMYHIPRNQIQFEGINDVTVIFSRSNKLIAVLTELPKSKFDYLNGTLGKKYQLVNQKIPFVGNKSATYKDGETEITLEAPHMSFQLSMNYIHSDLLKAFNTQSEKEKEKKQQQESSML
;
A
#
# COMPACT_ATOMS: atom_id res chain seq x y z
N MET A 1 55.91 -21.06 -14.78
CA MET A 1 54.75 -20.25 -15.24
C MET A 1 53.51 -20.68 -14.45
N LYS A 2 53.22 -20.05 -13.30
CA LYS A 2 52.03 -20.35 -12.48
C LYS A 2 50.89 -19.45 -12.96
N LYS A 3 49.87 -20.04 -13.59
CA LYS A 3 48.64 -19.34 -13.98
C LYS A 3 47.80 -19.13 -12.71
N LEU A 4 47.68 -17.89 -12.24
CA LEU A 4 46.66 -17.53 -11.24
C LEU A 4 45.30 -17.52 -11.95
N ILE A 5 44.43 -18.45 -11.57
CA ILE A 5 43.04 -18.47 -12.00
C ILE A 5 42.27 -17.61 -11.00
N PHE A 6 41.79 -16.45 -11.44
CA PHE A 6 40.90 -15.58 -10.66
C PHE A 6 39.47 -16.08 -10.83
N THR A 7 38.94 -16.78 -9.82
CA THR A 7 37.53 -17.20 -9.81
C THR A 7 36.65 -15.99 -9.49
N LEU A 8 35.91 -15.51 -10.50
CA LEU A 8 34.96 -14.41 -10.35
C LEU A 8 33.69 -14.95 -9.64
N LEU A 9 33.55 -14.67 -8.35
CA LEU A 9 32.36 -15.02 -7.57
C LEU A 9 31.21 -14.07 -7.99
N PHE A 10 30.29 -14.57 -8.81
CA PHE A 10 29.08 -13.84 -9.18
C PHE A 10 28.10 -13.89 -8.01
N VAL A 11 28.11 -12.88 -7.15
CA VAL A 11 27.09 -12.73 -6.10
C VAL A 11 25.81 -12.27 -6.79
N CYS A 12 24.87 -13.20 -7.02
CA CYS A 12 23.50 -12.84 -7.40
C CYS A 12 22.89 -12.04 -6.25
N GLN A 13 22.92 -10.71 -6.34
CA GLN A 13 22.07 -9.88 -5.51
C GLN A 13 20.63 -10.15 -5.94
N SER A 14 19.86 -10.84 -5.10
CA SER A 14 18.42 -10.93 -5.25
C SER A 14 17.87 -9.51 -5.10
N VAL A 15 17.64 -8.83 -6.23
CA VAL A 15 16.84 -7.60 -6.23
C VAL A 15 15.44 -8.03 -5.81
N VAL A 16 15.06 -7.69 -4.58
CA VAL A 16 13.69 -7.84 -4.11
C VAL A 16 12.85 -6.86 -4.93
N ALA A 17 12.08 -7.38 -5.87
CA ALA A 17 11.19 -6.57 -6.67
C ALA A 17 10.07 -6.03 -5.77
N ASN A 18 9.76 -4.74 -5.89
CA ASN A 18 8.65 -4.16 -5.16
C ASN A 18 7.32 -4.81 -5.59
N PRO A 19 6.33 -4.90 -4.69
CA PRO A 19 5.06 -5.54 -5.04
C PRO A 19 4.34 -4.76 -6.15
N THR A 20 3.83 -5.52 -7.12
CA THR A 20 3.00 -5.01 -8.20
C THR A 20 1.53 -5.38 -7.96
N VAL A 21 0.64 -4.39 -8.01
CA VAL A 21 -0.82 -4.57 -7.92
C VAL A 21 -1.51 -3.83 -9.06
N PHE A 22 -2.43 -4.50 -9.75
CA PHE A 22 -3.04 -4.01 -11.00
C PHE A 22 -2.01 -3.60 -12.07
N GLY A 23 -0.83 -4.22 -12.03
CA GLY A 23 0.27 -3.87 -12.92
C GLY A 23 0.82 -2.45 -12.71
N LEU A 24 0.71 -1.94 -11.48
CA LEU A 24 1.40 -0.76 -10.96
C LEU A 24 2.34 -1.23 -9.85
N THR A 25 3.61 -0.84 -9.91
CA THR A 25 4.66 -1.27 -8.98
C THR A 25 4.91 -0.17 -7.94
N ILE A 26 4.77 -0.52 -6.66
CA ILE A 26 5.04 0.40 -5.55
C ILE A 26 6.52 0.83 -5.56
N GLY A 27 6.81 2.08 -5.24
CA GLY A 27 8.14 2.69 -5.27
C GLY A 27 8.67 3.04 -6.67
N GLU A 28 8.05 2.53 -7.74
CA GLU A 28 8.62 2.59 -9.08
C GLU A 28 7.76 3.35 -10.08
N THR A 29 6.46 3.02 -10.15
CA THR A 29 5.54 3.54 -11.15
C THR A 29 5.40 5.05 -11.05
N THR A 30 5.45 5.75 -12.18
CA THR A 30 5.28 7.21 -12.26
C THR A 30 3.86 7.60 -12.67
N VAL A 31 3.49 8.88 -12.47
CA VAL A 31 2.19 9.42 -12.93
C VAL A 31 2.02 9.28 -14.44
N GLU A 32 3.10 9.41 -15.21
CA GLU A 32 3.07 9.23 -16.67
C GLU A 32 2.71 7.78 -17.04
N GLN A 33 3.36 6.80 -16.39
CA GLN A 33 3.06 5.38 -16.59
C GLN A 33 1.65 5.00 -16.13
N LEU A 34 1.13 5.65 -15.08
CA LEU A 34 -0.26 5.51 -14.69
C LEU A 34 -1.20 5.98 -15.81
N LYS A 35 -0.98 7.21 -16.31
CA LYS A 35 -1.84 7.86 -17.31
C LYS A 35 -1.76 7.20 -18.68
N SER A 36 -0.65 6.54 -19.02
CA SER A 36 -0.54 5.75 -20.26
C SER A 36 -1.31 4.43 -20.17
N LYS A 37 -1.52 3.90 -18.96
CA LYS A 37 -2.22 2.64 -18.72
C LYS A 37 -3.71 2.80 -18.42
N TYR A 38 -4.08 3.89 -17.77
CA TYR A 38 -5.41 4.13 -17.24
C TYR A 38 -5.89 5.55 -17.56
N ASN A 39 -7.19 5.67 -17.87
CA ASN A 39 -7.87 6.97 -17.88
C ASN A 39 -8.30 7.31 -16.44
N VAL A 40 -7.56 8.21 -15.79
CA VAL A 40 -7.69 8.52 -14.35
C VAL A 40 -8.20 9.93 -14.11
N SER A 41 -8.87 10.15 -12.97
CA SER A 41 -9.23 11.49 -12.50
C SER A 41 -8.30 11.94 -11.36
N HIS A 42 -7.82 13.18 -11.41
CA HIS A 42 -7.01 13.75 -10.33
C HIS A 42 -7.89 14.04 -9.12
N GLN A 43 -7.42 13.65 -7.93
CA GLN A 43 -8.12 13.77 -6.65
C GLN A 43 -7.46 14.80 -5.73
N GLY A 44 -6.50 15.58 -6.24
CA GLY A 44 -5.75 16.57 -5.47
C GLY A 44 -4.39 16.05 -4.97
N ILE A 45 -3.83 16.77 -3.99
CA ILE A 45 -2.52 16.49 -3.40
C ILE A 45 -2.71 15.80 -2.05
N ASN A 46 -2.00 14.70 -1.84
CA ASN A 46 -2.04 14.00 -0.57
C ASN A 46 -1.35 14.82 0.54
N LYS A 47 -2.04 14.99 1.67
CA LYS A 47 -1.56 15.75 2.83
C LYS A 47 -0.23 15.24 3.40
N TYR A 48 0.05 13.94 3.32
CA TYR A 48 1.21 13.33 3.96
C TYR A 48 2.39 13.20 3.00
N SER A 49 2.14 12.76 1.76
CA SER A 49 3.22 12.58 0.77
C SER A 49 3.57 13.84 -0.02
N GLN A 50 2.67 14.84 -0.04
CA GLN A 50 2.76 16.02 -0.89
C GLN A 50 2.83 15.69 -2.39
N GLY A 51 2.39 14.49 -2.78
CA GLY A 51 2.29 14.07 -4.18
C GLY A 51 0.85 13.93 -4.64
N ASP A 52 0.68 13.77 -5.95
CA ASP A 52 -0.64 13.65 -6.56
C ASP A 52 -1.40 12.40 -6.10
N MET A 53 -2.72 12.52 -6.05
CA MET A 53 -3.65 11.41 -5.92
C MET A 53 -4.50 11.30 -7.18
N TYR A 54 -4.77 10.06 -7.59
CA TYR A 54 -5.64 9.78 -8.73
C TYR A 54 -6.61 8.65 -8.40
N HIS A 55 -7.83 8.75 -8.91
CA HIS A 55 -8.80 7.66 -8.87
C HIS A 55 -8.77 6.92 -10.21
N ILE A 56 -8.75 5.58 -10.14
CA ILE A 56 -8.86 4.70 -11.31
C ILE A 56 -10.29 4.15 -11.34
N PRO A 57 -11.07 4.47 -12.39
CA PRO A 57 -12.41 3.91 -12.56
C PRO A 57 -12.41 2.38 -12.51
N ARG A 58 -13.29 1.81 -11.68
CA ARG A 58 -13.35 0.35 -11.42
C ARG A 58 -13.43 -0.52 -12.68
N ASN A 59 -14.08 -0.03 -13.74
CA ASN A 59 -14.26 -0.76 -14.99
C ASN A 59 -12.95 -0.96 -15.79
N GLN A 60 -11.88 -0.24 -15.43
CA GLN A 60 -10.55 -0.43 -16.02
C GLN A 60 -9.70 -1.45 -15.26
N ILE A 61 -10.18 -1.92 -14.10
CA ILE A 61 -9.48 -2.91 -13.29
C ILE A 61 -10.11 -4.28 -13.55
N GLN A 62 -9.30 -5.22 -14.03
CA GLN A 62 -9.70 -6.61 -14.24
C GLN A 62 -9.68 -7.40 -12.91
N PHE A 63 -10.41 -6.89 -11.91
CA PHE A 63 -10.57 -7.53 -10.61
C PHE A 63 -12.04 -7.46 -10.19
N GLU A 64 -12.67 -8.63 -10.12
CA GLU A 64 -14.09 -8.73 -9.83
C GLU A 64 -14.43 -8.22 -8.42
N GLY A 65 -15.43 -7.34 -8.36
CA GLY A 65 -15.96 -6.81 -7.11
C GLY A 65 -15.19 -5.62 -6.57
N ILE A 66 -14.21 -5.06 -7.28
CA ILE A 66 -13.57 -3.83 -6.82
C ILE A 66 -14.55 -2.64 -6.89
N ASN A 67 -14.65 -1.90 -5.79
CA ASN A 67 -15.56 -0.75 -5.67
C ASN A 67 -14.82 0.55 -5.97
N ASP A 68 -13.68 0.76 -5.32
CA ASP A 68 -12.86 1.97 -5.45
C ASP A 68 -11.38 1.61 -5.58
N VAL A 69 -10.65 2.42 -6.35
CA VAL A 69 -9.18 2.38 -6.45
C VAL A 69 -8.63 3.79 -6.46
N THR A 70 -7.87 4.13 -5.43
CA THR A 70 -7.16 5.40 -5.32
C THR A 70 -5.65 5.12 -5.27
N VAL A 71 -4.89 5.82 -6.09
CA VAL A 71 -3.43 5.74 -6.12
C VAL A 71 -2.81 7.04 -5.63
N ILE A 72 -1.73 6.93 -4.85
CA ILE A 72 -1.07 8.07 -4.22
C ILE A 72 0.41 8.06 -4.61
N PHE A 73 0.90 9.20 -5.07
CA PHE A 73 2.30 9.39 -5.43
C PHE A 73 3.06 10.16 -4.35
N SER A 74 4.37 9.98 -4.34
CA SER A 74 5.31 10.83 -3.63
C SER A 74 5.48 12.16 -4.36
N ARG A 75 6.03 13.16 -3.67
CA ARG A 75 6.50 14.40 -4.29
C ARG A 75 7.54 14.17 -5.40
N SER A 76 8.28 13.06 -5.36
CA SER A 76 9.25 12.65 -6.38
C SER A 76 8.64 11.83 -7.53
N ASN A 77 7.31 11.85 -7.69
CA ASN A 77 6.59 11.18 -8.78
C ASN A 77 6.76 9.65 -8.79
N LYS A 78 6.77 9.02 -7.60
CA LYS A 78 6.78 7.57 -7.42
C LYS A 78 5.51 7.09 -6.73
N LEU A 79 4.91 6.01 -7.21
CA LEU A 79 3.72 5.41 -6.60
C LEU A 79 4.08 4.89 -5.20
N ILE A 80 3.37 5.33 -4.18
CA ILE A 80 3.63 4.95 -2.79
C ILE A 80 2.40 4.40 -2.08
N ALA A 81 1.22 4.47 -2.70
CA ALA A 81 0.07 3.71 -2.23
C ALA A 81 -0.89 3.33 -3.34
N VAL A 82 -1.51 2.17 -3.18
CA VAL A 82 -2.74 1.78 -3.86
C VAL A 82 -3.75 1.41 -2.78
N LEU A 83 -4.80 2.21 -2.68
CA LEU A 83 -5.89 2.05 -1.73
C LEU A 83 -7.09 1.49 -2.46
N THR A 84 -7.74 0.48 -1.89
CA THR A 84 -8.90 -0.14 -2.53
C THR A 84 -10.00 -0.44 -1.54
N GLU A 85 -11.24 -0.44 -2.05
CA GLU A 85 -12.41 -0.95 -1.36
C GLU A 85 -13.00 -2.14 -2.12
N LEU A 86 -13.30 -3.22 -1.40
CA LEU A 86 -13.91 -4.44 -1.95
C LEU A 86 -15.04 -4.95 -1.03
N PRO A 87 -15.95 -5.80 -1.52
CA PRO A 87 -16.88 -6.55 -0.70
C PRO A 87 -16.15 -7.36 0.37
N LYS A 88 -16.66 -7.29 1.59
CA LYS A 88 -16.12 -8.03 2.74
C LYS A 88 -16.04 -9.53 2.53
N SER A 89 -16.89 -10.09 1.65
CA SER A 89 -16.86 -11.51 1.26
C SER A 89 -15.55 -11.93 0.59
N LYS A 90 -14.76 -11.00 0.04
CA LYS A 90 -13.45 -11.30 -0.56
C LYS A 90 -12.33 -11.49 0.47
N PHE A 91 -12.56 -11.25 1.77
CA PHE A 91 -11.50 -11.26 2.78
C PHE A 91 -10.72 -12.59 2.81
N ASP A 92 -11.40 -13.72 2.95
CA ASP A 92 -10.71 -15.01 3.11
C ASP A 92 -9.93 -15.41 1.83
N TYR A 93 -10.48 -15.07 0.65
CA TYR A 93 -9.80 -15.25 -0.64
C TYR A 93 -8.53 -14.38 -0.74
N LEU A 94 -8.63 -13.08 -0.41
CA LEU A 94 -7.51 -12.17 -0.44
C LEU A 94 -6.44 -12.59 0.58
N ASN A 95 -6.85 -12.96 1.79
CA ASN A 95 -5.95 -13.41 2.85
C ASN A 95 -5.15 -14.64 2.40
N GLY A 96 -5.83 -15.66 1.86
CA GLY A 96 -5.18 -16.86 1.35
C GLY A 96 -4.28 -16.60 0.12
N THR A 97 -4.60 -15.60 -0.70
CA THR A 97 -3.80 -15.24 -1.88
C THR A 97 -2.56 -14.44 -1.50
N LEU A 98 -2.69 -13.44 -0.63
CA LEU A 98 -1.59 -12.61 -0.16
C LEU A 98 -0.60 -13.42 0.69
N GLY A 99 -1.09 -14.31 1.56
CA GLY A 99 -0.22 -15.16 2.39
C GLY A 99 0.63 -16.17 1.62
N LYS A 100 0.33 -16.42 0.34
CA LYS A 100 1.20 -17.22 -0.55
C LYS A 100 2.32 -16.39 -1.18
N LYS A 101 2.17 -15.06 -1.21
CA LYS A 101 3.05 -14.14 -1.93
C LYS A 101 3.96 -13.34 -1.00
N TYR A 102 3.46 -12.94 0.15
CA TYR A 102 4.09 -11.95 1.02
C TYR A 102 4.25 -12.50 2.44
N GLN A 103 5.21 -11.94 3.17
CA GLN A 103 5.46 -12.33 4.55
C GLN A 103 4.34 -11.83 5.46
N LEU A 104 3.70 -12.71 6.22
CA LEU A 104 2.73 -12.32 7.24
C LEU A 104 3.45 -11.63 8.42
N VAL A 105 2.96 -10.46 8.81
CA VAL A 105 3.47 -9.68 9.95
C VAL A 105 2.52 -9.78 11.14
N ASN A 106 1.22 -9.64 10.90
CA ASN A 106 0.20 -9.67 11.94
C ASN A 106 -1.14 -10.17 11.38
N GLN A 107 -1.96 -10.82 12.22
CA GLN A 107 -3.28 -11.28 11.82
C GLN A 107 -4.25 -11.33 13.01
N LYS A 108 -5.49 -10.88 12.78
CA LYS A 108 -6.59 -10.97 13.74
C LYS A 108 -7.87 -11.39 13.02
N ILE A 109 -8.30 -12.64 13.19
CA ILE A 109 -9.50 -13.18 12.55
C ILE A 109 -10.38 -13.83 13.62
N PRO A 110 -11.11 -13.03 14.42
CA PRO A 110 -12.03 -13.58 15.41
C PRO A 110 -13.29 -14.14 14.73
N PHE A 111 -14.02 -15.00 15.44
CA PHE A 111 -15.33 -15.49 14.98
C PHE A 111 -16.34 -14.35 14.82
N VAL A 112 -16.34 -13.39 15.76
CA VAL A 112 -17.13 -12.15 15.71
C VAL A 112 -16.19 -10.97 15.96
N GLY A 113 -16.33 -9.91 15.16
CA GLY A 113 -15.54 -8.69 15.25
C GLY A 113 -14.87 -8.28 13.95
N ASN A 114 -13.93 -7.35 14.04
CA ASN A 114 -13.12 -6.90 12.90
C ASN A 114 -12.13 -7.99 12.53
N LYS A 115 -12.03 -8.29 11.23
CA LYS A 115 -10.96 -9.13 10.69
C LYS A 115 -9.86 -8.25 10.11
N SER A 116 -8.61 -8.61 10.36
CA SER A 116 -7.47 -7.95 9.73
C SER A 116 -6.29 -8.89 9.49
N ALA A 117 -5.48 -8.54 8.50
CA ALA A 117 -4.19 -9.17 8.23
C ALA A 117 -3.22 -8.14 7.63
N THR A 118 -1.98 -8.17 8.09
CA THR A 118 -0.90 -7.31 7.62
C THR A 118 0.22 -8.19 7.08
N TYR A 119 0.60 -7.92 5.84
CA TYR A 119 1.71 -8.54 5.14
C TYR A 119 2.79 -7.51 4.81
N LYS A 120 4.00 -7.99 4.53
CA LYS A 120 5.12 -7.15 4.14
C LYS A 120 5.88 -7.76 2.97
N ASP A 121 6.33 -6.88 2.08
CA ASP A 121 7.24 -7.18 0.99
C ASP A 121 8.19 -5.98 0.79
N GLY A 122 9.46 -6.16 1.16
CA GLY A 122 10.44 -5.08 1.22
C GLY A 122 9.96 -3.90 2.09
N GLU A 123 9.90 -2.71 1.48
CA GLU A 123 9.42 -1.47 2.11
C GLU A 123 7.91 -1.25 1.96
N THR A 124 7.15 -2.23 1.48
CA THR A 124 5.70 -2.12 1.32
C THR A 124 4.96 -2.96 2.33
N GLU A 125 3.97 -2.35 2.99
CA GLU A 125 2.98 -3.04 3.81
C GLU A 125 1.70 -3.28 2.99
N ILE A 126 1.14 -4.48 3.10
CA ILE A 126 -0.14 -4.83 2.50
C ILE A 126 -1.12 -5.15 3.61
N THR A 127 -2.17 -4.34 3.76
CA THR A 127 -3.18 -4.51 4.81
C THR A 127 -4.51 -4.96 4.23
N LEU A 128 -5.14 -5.92 4.90
CA LEU A 128 -6.54 -6.27 4.76
C LEU A 128 -7.25 -5.84 6.04
N GLU A 129 -8.26 -4.99 5.92
CA GLU A 129 -9.08 -4.56 7.06
C GLU A 129 -10.55 -4.72 6.72
N ALA A 130 -11.26 -5.54 7.48
CA ALA A 130 -12.68 -5.81 7.30
C ALA A 130 -13.45 -5.51 8.60
N PRO A 131 -13.91 -4.25 8.78
CA PRO A 131 -14.66 -3.83 9.97
C PRO A 131 -15.94 -4.64 10.14
N HIS A 132 -16.31 -4.97 11.38
CA HIS A 132 -17.49 -5.78 11.68
C HIS A 132 -18.78 -5.14 11.14
N MET A 133 -18.92 -3.82 11.34
CA MET A 133 -20.10 -3.02 11.00
C MET A 133 -20.10 -2.48 9.56
N SER A 134 -19.16 -2.91 8.71
CA SER A 134 -19.11 -2.53 7.30
C SER A 134 -19.32 -3.74 6.39
N PHE A 135 -19.94 -3.50 5.24
CA PHE A 135 -20.02 -4.47 4.13
C PHE A 135 -18.77 -4.45 3.24
N GLN A 136 -17.89 -3.48 3.45
CA GLN A 136 -16.65 -3.31 2.71
C GLN A 136 -15.46 -3.77 3.55
N LEU A 137 -14.43 -4.25 2.85
CA LEU A 137 -13.07 -4.38 3.34
C LEU A 137 -12.18 -3.42 2.55
N SER A 138 -11.06 -3.02 3.13
CA SER A 138 -9.98 -2.37 2.40
C SER A 138 -8.83 -3.34 2.16
N MET A 139 -8.21 -3.24 0.98
CA MET A 139 -6.94 -3.88 0.67
C MET A 139 -5.98 -2.80 0.20
N ASN A 140 -4.99 -2.47 1.03
CA ASN A 140 -4.11 -1.34 0.77
C ASN A 140 -2.67 -1.80 0.65
N TYR A 141 -1.97 -1.31 -0.37
CA TYR A 141 -0.52 -1.43 -0.52
C TYR A 141 0.07 -0.08 -0.21
N ILE A 142 0.95 0.02 0.80
CA ILE A 142 1.48 1.31 1.27
C ILE A 142 2.99 1.19 1.48
N HIS A 143 3.74 2.07 0.82
CA HIS A 143 5.17 2.20 1.01
C HIS A 143 5.49 2.80 2.39
N SER A 144 6.59 2.36 3.02
CA SER A 144 6.96 2.73 4.38
C SER A 144 7.13 4.24 4.57
N ASP A 145 7.56 4.97 3.53
CA ASP A 145 7.66 6.43 3.56
C ASP A 145 6.31 7.11 3.83
N LEU A 146 5.23 6.62 3.21
CA LEU A 146 3.90 7.18 3.46
C LEU A 146 3.42 6.84 4.87
N LEU A 147 3.63 5.59 5.32
CA LEU A 147 3.28 5.18 6.68
C LEU A 147 4.00 6.02 7.74
N LYS A 148 5.31 6.24 7.58
CA LYS A 148 6.12 7.07 8.48
C LYS A 148 5.64 8.51 8.49
N ALA A 149 5.38 9.09 7.31
CA ALA A 149 4.87 10.45 7.20
C ALA A 149 3.48 10.60 7.84
N PHE A 150 2.59 9.63 7.63
CA PHE A 150 1.28 9.57 8.25
C PHE A 150 1.39 9.52 9.78
N ASN A 151 2.11 8.52 10.33
CA ASN A 151 2.23 8.34 11.78
C ASN A 151 2.83 9.58 12.45
N THR A 152 3.92 10.12 11.91
CA THR A 152 4.61 11.32 12.46
C THR A 152 3.68 12.53 12.49
N GLN A 153 2.89 12.72 11.42
CA GLN A 153 1.99 13.87 11.34
C GLN A 153 0.77 13.68 12.25
N SER A 154 0.21 12.46 12.32
CA SER A 154 -0.93 12.14 13.18
C SER A 154 -0.59 12.26 14.67
N GLU A 155 0.61 11.87 15.08
CA GLU A 155 1.09 12.04 16.46
C GLU A 155 1.17 13.54 16.83
N LYS A 156 1.79 14.36 15.98
CA LYS A 156 1.86 15.82 16.18
C LYS A 156 0.49 16.48 16.24
N GLU A 157 -0.46 16.02 15.42
CA GLU A 157 -1.84 16.52 15.42
C GLU A 157 -2.57 16.16 16.70
N LYS A 158 -2.37 14.94 17.20
CA LYS A 158 -2.92 14.50 18.48
C LYS A 158 -2.37 15.31 19.65
N GLU A 159 -1.06 15.55 19.69
CA GLU A 159 -0.43 16.37 20.73
C GLU A 159 -0.96 17.82 20.72
N LYS A 160 -1.05 18.43 19.54
CA LYS A 160 -1.62 19.77 19.39
C LYS A 160 -3.08 19.83 19.86
N LYS A 161 -3.88 18.84 19.50
CA LYS A 161 -5.28 18.74 19.93
C LYS A 161 -5.38 18.64 21.46
N GLN A 162 -4.56 17.81 22.08
CA GLN A 162 -4.53 17.66 23.54
C GLN A 162 -4.09 18.95 24.25
N GLN A 163 -3.09 19.66 23.71
CA GLN A 163 -2.67 20.97 24.23
C GLN A 163 -3.79 22.01 24.13
N GLN A 164 -4.50 22.05 23.00
CA GLN A 164 -5.66 22.93 22.80
C GLN A 164 -6.77 22.61 23.79
N GLU A 165 -7.15 21.33 23.94
CA GLU A 165 -8.17 20.90 24.89
C GLU A 165 -7.77 21.23 26.33
N SER A 166 -6.51 21.00 26.70
CA SER A 166 -5.99 21.32 28.04
C SER A 166 -5.96 22.82 28.32
N SER A 167 -5.76 23.66 27.30
CA SER A 167 -5.80 25.13 27.44
C SER A 167 -7.22 25.71 27.61
N MET A 168 -8.26 24.88 27.40
CA MET A 168 -9.66 25.23 27.59
C MET A 168 -10.22 24.77 28.94
N LEU A 169 -9.43 24.03 29.73
CA LEU A 169 -9.77 23.56 31.09
C LEU A 169 -9.08 24.45 32.13
#